data_AF-A0A199VV56-F1
#
_entry.id   AF-A0A199VV56-F1
#
_cell.length_a   1.000
_cell.length_b   1.000
_cell.length_c   1.000
_cell.angle_alpha   90.00
_cell.angle_beta   90.00
_cell.angle_gamma   90.00
#
_symmetry.space_group_name_H-M   'P 1'
#
loop_
_entity.id
_entity.type
_entity.pdbx_description
1 polymer ?
#
loop_
_entity_poly.entity_id
_entity_poly.type
_entity_poly.pdbx_seq_one_letter_code
_entity_poly.pdbx_strand_id
1 'polypeptide(L)' 'VNKYYDLATSFYEYGWGESFHFAHRWKGESLRESIKRHEHFLALQLGLKRGMKVLDVGCGIGGPLREIARF' A
#
# COMPACT_ATOMS: atom_id res chain seq x y z
N VAL A 1 -9.61 22.26 -7.13
CA VAL A 1 -8.58 21.42 -6.49
C VAL A 1 -9.20 20.13 -5.93
N ASN A 2 -10.10 20.18 -4.93
CA ASN A 2 -10.68 18.97 -4.32
C ASN A 2 -11.39 17.98 -5.28
N LYS A 3 -12.28 18.45 -6.16
CA LYS A 3 -12.99 17.55 -7.11
C LYS A 3 -12.08 16.82 -8.11
N TYR A 4 -10.91 17.38 -8.44
CA TYR A 4 -9.97 16.73 -9.34
C TYR A 4 -9.30 15.53 -8.67
N TYR A 5 -8.91 15.66 -7.40
CA TYR A 5 -8.32 14.58 -6.62
C TYR A 5 -9.34 13.50 -6.24
N ASP A 6 -10.58 13.87 -5.93
CA ASP A 6 -11.63 12.89 -5.59
C ASP A 6 -11.99 12.00 -6.80
N LEU A 7 -12.15 12.62 -7.99
CA LEU A 7 -12.43 11.88 -9.21
C LEU A 7 -11.20 11.10 -9.70
N ALA A 8 -10.01 11.71 -9.65
CA ALA A 8 -8.78 11.05 -10.03
C ALA A 8 -8.50 9.84 -9.13
N THR A 9 -8.67 9.96 -7.81
CA THR A 9 -8.47 8.83 -6.88
C THR A 9 -9.42 7.69 -7.21
N SER A 10 -10.71 7.97 -7.37
CA SER A 10 -11.70 6.94 -7.73
C SER A 10 -11.36 6.25 -9.07
N PHE A 11 -10.91 7.02 -10.06
CA PHE A 11 -10.52 6.49 -11.37
C PHE A 11 -9.23 5.65 -11.30
N TYR A 12 -8.23 6.11 -10.53
CA TYR A 12 -6.97 5.40 -10.37
C TYR A 12 -7.13 4.15 -9.51
N GLU A 13 -7.96 4.17 -8.47
CA GLU A 13 -8.31 2.97 -7.70
C GLU A 13 -9.03 1.94 -8.58
N TYR A 14 -9.93 2.37 -9.45
CA TYR A 14 -10.58 1.48 -10.43
C TYR A 14 -9.58 0.91 -11.45
N GLY A 15 -8.65 1.72 -11.96
CA GLY A 15 -7.70 1.32 -13.01
C GLY A 15 -6.47 0.54 -12.52
N TRP A 16 -5.97 0.85 -11.33
CA TRP A 16 -4.67 0.35 -10.81
C TRP A 16 -4.75 -0.29 -9.43
N GLY A 17 -5.86 -0.15 -8.71
CA GLY A 17 -6.05 -0.70 -7.37
C GLY A 17 -5.56 0.23 -6.24
N GLU A 18 -5.48 -0.33 -5.04
CA GLU A 18 -5.24 0.44 -3.81
C GLU A 18 -3.77 0.79 -3.54
N SER A 19 -2.83 0.21 -4.29
CA SER A 19 -1.39 0.46 -4.18
C SER A 19 -0.79 0.70 -5.57
N PHE A 20 -0.08 1.83 -5.73
CA PHE A 20 0.57 2.20 -7.01
C PHE A 20 2.05 1.78 -7.10
N HIS A 21 2.59 1.15 -6.08
CA HIS A 21 3.93 0.57 -6.14
C HIS A 21 3.85 -0.89 -6.61
N PHE A 22 4.99 -1.41 -7.08
CA PHE A 22 5.10 -2.79 -7.54
C PHE A 22 5.98 -3.61 -6.60
N ALA A 23 5.74 -4.91 -6.59
CA ALA A 23 6.58 -5.88 -5.91
C ALA A 23 6.97 -6.99 -6.86
N HIS A 24 8.14 -7.59 -6.63
CA HIS A 24 8.54 -8.79 -7.35
C HIS A 24 7.55 -9.93 -7.04
N ARG A 25 7.03 -10.60 -8.07
CA ARG A 25 6.09 -11.73 -7.92
C ARG A 25 6.83 -13.07 -7.86
N TRP A 26 6.47 -13.89 -6.89
CA TRP A 26 6.89 -15.29 -6.86
C TRP A 26 5.98 -16.18 -7.71
N LYS A 27 6.45 -17.38 -8.03
CA LYS A 27 5.65 -18.34 -8.81
C LYS A 27 4.39 -18.73 -8.03
N GLY A 28 3.22 -18.53 -8.66
CA GLY A 28 1.91 -18.81 -8.05
C GLY A 28 1.31 -17.64 -7.28
N GLU A 29 2.01 -16.51 -7.19
CA GLU A 29 1.55 -15.32 -6.48
C GLU A 29 0.77 -14.38 -7.42
N SER A 30 -0.40 -13.91 -6.98
CA SER A 30 -1.11 -12.82 -7.68
C SER A 30 -0.39 -11.48 -7.49
N LEU A 31 -0.69 -10.50 -8.35
CA LEU A 31 -0.15 -9.13 -8.18
C LEU A 31 -0.47 -8.57 -6.80
N ARG A 32 -1.73 -8.73 -6.35
CA ARG A 32 -2.18 -8.24 -5.05
C ARG A 32 -1.43 -8.90 -3.89
N GLU A 33 -1.22 -10.21 -3.94
CA GLU A 33 -0.47 -10.92 -2.90
C GLU A 33 0.98 -10.49 -2.86
N SER A 34 1.62 -10.25 -4.02
CA SER A 34 3.01 -9.80 -4.06
C SER A 34 3.22 -8.43 -3.43
N ILE A 35 2.28 -7.52 -3.64
CA ILE A 35 2.28 -6.18 -3.04
C ILE A 35 2.13 -6.31 -1.52
N LYS A 36 1.12 -7.05 -1.04
CA LYS A 36 0.90 -7.26 0.40
C LYS A 36 2.11 -7.88 1.08
N ARG A 37 2.70 -8.92 0.48
CA ARG A 37 3.91 -9.56 1.02
C ARG A 37 5.07 -8.57 1.12
N HIS A 38 5.24 -7.70 0.14
CA HIS A 38 6.28 -6.68 0.19
C HIS A 38 6.03 -5.64 1.28
N GLU A 39 4.78 -5.19 1.44
CA GLU A 39 4.35 -4.29 2.51
C GLU A 39 4.58 -4.93 3.90
N HIS A 40 4.22 -6.20 4.09
CA HIS A 40 4.47 -6.95 5.33
C HIS A 40 5.97 -7.14 5.59
N PHE A 41 6.76 -7.41 4.54
CA PHE A 41 8.22 -7.49 4.65
C PHE A 41 8.80 -6.17 5.16
N LEU A 42 8.37 -5.02 4.63
CA LEU A 42 8.80 -3.71 5.10
C LEU A 42 8.43 -3.48 6.57
N ALA A 43 7.22 -3.83 6.98
CA ALA A 43 6.79 -3.72 8.38
C ALA A 43 7.69 -4.53 9.32
N LEU A 44 8.04 -5.76 8.92
CA LEU A 44 8.94 -6.63 9.68
C LEU A 44 10.38 -6.11 9.71
N GLN A 45 10.91 -5.61 8.58
CA GLN A 45 12.25 -5.02 8.52
C GLN A 45 12.38 -3.75 9.38
N LEU A 46 11.32 -2.95 9.44
CA LEU A 46 11.25 -1.76 10.31
C LEU A 46 11.00 -2.12 11.79
N GLY A 47 10.71 -3.39 12.10
CA GLY A 47 10.44 -3.85 13.46
C GLY A 47 9.17 -3.21 14.06
N LEU A 48 8.18 -2.91 13.23
CA LEU A 48 6.95 -2.26 13.68
C LEU A 48 6.19 -3.14 14.67
N LYS A 49 5.63 -2.51 15.71
CA LYS A 49 4.86 -3.18 16.77
C LYS A 49 3.58 -2.40 17.04
N ARG A 50 2.56 -3.12 17.53
CA ARG A 50 1.29 -2.52 17.95
C ARG A 50 1.52 -1.36 18.93
N GLY A 51 0.90 -0.22 18.65
CA GLY A 51 0.97 0.98 19.48
C GLY A 51 2.09 1.96 19.09
N MET A 52 2.95 1.61 18.14
CA MET A 52 3.92 2.56 17.58
C MET A 52 3.21 3.62 16.74
N LYS A 53 3.72 4.86 16.82
CA LYS A 53 3.35 5.95 15.89
C LYS A 53 4.31 5.90 14.71
N VAL A 54 3.76 5.77 13.50
CA VAL A 54 4.53 5.61 12.26
C VAL A 54 4.13 6.71 11.29
N LEU A 55 5.10 7.25 10.56
CA LEU A 55 4.91 8.25 9.51
C LEU A 55 5.28 7.64 8.16
N ASP A 56 4.34 7.69 7.21
CA ASP A 56 4.56 7.33 5.81
C ASP A 56 4.69 8.61 4.98
N VAL A 57 5.93 8.98 4.64
CA VAL A 57 6.24 10.20 3.88
C VAL A 57 6.14 9.91 2.40
N GLY A 58 5.21 10.58 1.71
CA GLY A 58 4.90 10.28 0.32
C GLY A 58 3.93 9.10 0.17
N CYS A 59 2.98 8.98 1.10
CA CYS A 59 2.04 7.86 1.22
C CYS A 59 1.10 7.64 0.01
N GLY A 60 1.10 8.54 -0.99
CA GLY A 60 0.20 8.48 -2.12
C GLY A 60 -1.26 8.45 -1.66
N ILE A 61 -2.01 7.44 -2.12
CA ILE A 61 -3.39 7.21 -1.67
C ILE A 61 -3.48 6.34 -0.40
N GLY A 62 -2.36 5.98 0.22
CA GLY A 62 -2.29 5.34 1.53
C GLY A 62 -2.37 3.81 1.55
N GLY A 63 -2.38 3.13 0.40
CA GLY A 63 -2.44 1.66 0.31
C GLY A 63 -1.45 0.94 1.23
N PRO A 64 -0.14 1.22 1.12
CA PRO A 64 0.89 0.48 1.86
C PRO A 64 0.72 0.58 3.38
N LEU A 65 0.59 1.79 3.91
CA LEU A 65 0.44 1.96 5.36
C LEU A 65 -0.90 1.40 5.87
N ARG A 66 -1.98 1.44 5.07
CA ARG A 66 -3.26 0.80 5.44
C ARG A 66 -3.15 -0.72 5.52
N GLU A 67 -2.42 -1.36 4.61
CA GLU A 67 -2.17 -2.80 4.69
C GLU A 67 -1.33 -3.11 5.93
N ILE A 68 -0.22 -2.39 6.13
CA ILE A 68 0.68 -2.57 7.29
C ILE A 68 -0.06 -2.39 8.61
N ALA A 69 -1.00 -1.44 8.71
CA ALA A 69 -1.76 -1.20 9.93
C ALA A 69 -2.77 -2.32 10.26
N ARG A 70 -3.10 -3.19 9.30
CA ARG A 70 -4.04 -4.32 9.47
C ARG A 70 -3.34 -5.68 9.63
N PHE A 71 -2.09 -5.78 9.19
CA PHE A 71 -1.20 -6.93 9.35
C PHE A 71 -0.79 -7.12 10.82
#